data_AF-A0A1Y1YJ02-F1
#
_entry.id   AF-A0A1Y1YJ02-F1
#
_cell.length_a   1.000
_cell.length_b   1.000
_cell.length_c   1.000
_cell.angle_alpha   90.00
_cell.angle_beta   90.00
_cell.angle_gamma   90.00
#
_symmetry.space_group_name_H-M   'P 1'
#
loop_
_entity.id
_entity.type
_entity.pdbx_description
1 polymer ?
#
loop_
_entity_poly.entity_id
_entity_poly.type
_entity_poly.pdbx_seq_one_letter_code
_entity_poly.pdbx_strand_id
1 'polypeptide(L)'
;MSNFNRRRHPTPHAQLSIHIAMRPARMLMAPRPSLTGFDPRKLAAASSNKAAKGDPWARYEQWRYTGMFTRFQRFKGTFPGLGIATVAFAGYLVYEQMFLQEEHHGEEHH
;
A
#
# COMPACT_ATOMS: atom_id res chain seq x y z
N MET A 1 39.43 65.60 -18.59
CA MET A 1 40.28 64.40 -18.41
C MET A 1 39.44 63.16 -18.68
N SER A 2 39.94 62.29 -19.57
CA SER A 2 39.72 60.84 -19.62
C SER A 2 38.37 60.28 -20.09
N ASN A 3 38.31 60.07 -21.42
CA ASN A 3 37.98 58.81 -22.10
C ASN A 3 37.12 57.77 -21.37
N PHE A 4 35.92 57.49 -21.92
CA PHE A 4 35.31 56.17 -21.79
C PHE A 4 34.71 55.71 -23.13
N ASN A 5 35.59 55.34 -24.05
CA ASN A 5 35.24 54.52 -25.20
C ASN A 5 35.27 53.05 -24.77
N ARG A 6 34.11 52.42 -24.59
CA ARG A 6 34.02 50.95 -24.43
C ARG A 6 33.00 50.37 -25.41
N ARG A 7 33.56 50.01 -26.56
CA ARG A 7 33.36 48.75 -27.32
C ARG A 7 31.92 48.25 -27.45
N ARG A 8 31.41 48.41 -28.67
CA ARG A 8 30.41 47.55 -29.28
C ARG A 8 30.85 46.08 -29.17
N HIS A 9 30.04 45.25 -28.52
CA HIS A 9 30.05 43.81 -28.68
C HIS A 9 28.86 43.41 -29.57
N PRO A 10 29.08 42.77 -30.73
CA PRO A 10 28.03 42.01 -31.39
C PRO A 10 28.08 40.58 -30.85
N THR A 11 27.13 40.19 -30.01
CA THR A 11 26.85 38.78 -29.76
C THR A 11 25.74 38.34 -30.70
N PRO A 12 26.03 37.52 -31.72
CA PRO A 12 25.01 36.90 -32.55
C PRO A 12 24.37 35.73 -31.81
N HIS A 13 23.19 35.35 -32.31
CA HIS A 13 22.42 34.15 -31.97
C HIS A 13 21.47 34.30 -30.78
N ALA A 14 20.33 34.90 -31.11
CA ALA A 14 19.06 34.49 -30.55
C ALA A 14 18.92 32.95 -30.65
N GLN A 15 19.24 32.24 -29.57
CA GLN A 15 18.76 30.88 -29.35
C GLN A 15 17.37 30.96 -28.72
N LEU A 16 16.38 31.18 -29.57
CA LEU A 16 14.97 30.93 -29.27
C LEU A 16 14.77 29.41 -29.21
N SER A 17 15.23 28.77 -28.13
CA SER A 17 14.76 27.43 -27.79
C SER A 17 13.35 27.55 -27.24
N ILE A 18 12.39 27.66 -28.15
CA ILE A 18 10.97 27.51 -27.87
C ILE A 18 10.77 26.05 -27.44
N HIS A 19 10.98 25.78 -26.15
CA HIS A 19 10.41 24.60 -25.53
C HIS A 19 8.92 24.90 -25.39
N ILE A 20 8.12 24.47 -26.37
CA ILE A 20 6.68 24.27 -26.15
C ILE A 20 6.58 23.19 -25.08
N ALA A 21 6.66 23.61 -23.82
CA ALA A 21 6.13 22.85 -22.71
C ALA A 21 4.62 22.80 -22.96
N MET A 22 4.17 21.72 -23.61
CA MET A 22 2.77 21.31 -23.66
C MET A 22 2.31 21.17 -22.21
N ARG A 23 1.87 22.27 -21.59
CA ARG A 23 1.18 22.22 -20.31
C ARG A 23 -0.06 21.38 -20.56
N PRO A 24 -0.22 20.19 -19.96
CA PRO A 24 -1.48 19.48 -20.07
C PRO A 24 -2.51 20.40 -19.43
N ALA A 25 -3.39 20.95 -20.26
CA ALA A 25 -4.59 21.63 -19.79
C ALA A 25 -5.45 20.57 -19.11
N ARG A 26 -5.15 20.27 -17.85
CA ARG A 26 -6.04 19.54 -16.97
C ARG A 26 -7.17 20.50 -16.69
N MET A 27 -8.18 20.49 -17.56
CA MET A 27 -9.46 21.12 -17.27
C MET A 27 -9.96 20.47 -15.98
N LEU A 28 -9.67 21.11 -14.84
CA LEU A 28 -10.37 20.88 -13.59
C LEU A 28 -11.79 21.37 -13.84
N MET A 29 -12.59 20.49 -14.44
CA MET A 29 -14.02 20.68 -14.56
C MET A 29 -14.54 20.97 -13.16
N ALA A 30 -15.08 22.18 -12.96
CA ALA A 30 -15.65 22.57 -11.69
C ALA A 30 -16.65 21.48 -11.28
N PRO A 31 -16.62 20.99 -10.02
CA PRO A 31 -17.54 19.95 -9.59
C PRO A 31 -18.97 20.44 -9.84
N ARG A 32 -19.68 19.76 -10.74
CA ARG A 32 -21.05 20.13 -11.07
C ARG A 32 -21.89 20.00 -9.79
N PRO A 33 -22.72 21.01 -9.45
CA PRO A 33 -23.63 20.86 -8.33
C PRO A 33 -24.54 19.65 -8.59
N SER A 34 -24.59 18.71 -7.64
CA SER A 34 -25.46 17.55 -7.70
C SER A 34 -26.91 18.02 -7.79
N LEU A 35 -27.62 17.65 -8.86
CA LEU A 35 -29.03 18.02 -9.06
C LEU A 35 -29.94 17.52 -7.95
N THR A 36 -29.53 16.46 -7.26
CA THR A 36 -30.23 15.82 -6.15
C THR A 36 -29.88 16.40 -4.77
N GLY A 37 -29.04 17.45 -4.71
CA GLY A 37 -28.53 17.99 -3.43
C GLY A 37 -27.57 17.07 -2.67
N PHE A 38 -27.27 15.90 -3.24
CA PHE A 38 -26.33 14.93 -2.67
C PHE A 38 -24.89 15.37 -2.91
N ASP A 39 -24.23 15.86 -1.86
CA ASP A 39 -22.82 16.25 -1.90
C ASP A 39 -21.91 15.08 -1.47
N PRO A 40 -21.14 14.47 -2.39
CA PRO A 40 -20.28 13.34 -2.09
C PRO A 40 -19.17 13.68 -1.08
N ARG A 41 -18.72 14.95 -1.05
CA ARG A 41 -17.66 15.39 -0.12
C ARG A 41 -18.20 15.53 1.29
N LYS A 42 -19.44 15.99 1.45
CA LYS A 42 -20.12 15.99 2.76
C LYS A 42 -20.39 14.58 3.24
N LEU A 43 -20.81 13.67 2.35
CA LEU A 43 -20.94 12.25 2.70
C LEU A 43 -19.60 11.69 3.18
N ALA A 44 -18.51 11.91 2.43
CA ALA A 44 -17.18 11.41 2.79
C ALA A 44 -16.67 11.98 4.14
N ALA A 45 -16.97 13.26 4.42
CA ALA A 45 -16.65 13.87 5.70
C ALA A 45 -17.48 13.25 6.85
N ALA A 46 -18.78 13.01 6.62
CA ALA A 46 -19.69 12.40 7.58
C ALA A 46 -19.48 10.89 7.75
N SER A 47 -18.95 10.18 6.75
CA SER A 47 -18.63 8.75 6.81
C SER A 47 -17.22 8.48 7.32
N SER A 48 -16.45 9.52 7.63
CA SER A 48 -15.12 9.37 8.20
C SER A 48 -15.20 8.68 9.57
N ASN A 49 -14.17 7.91 9.93
CA ASN A 49 -14.06 7.25 11.24
C ASN A 49 -14.20 8.22 12.44
N LYS A 50 -14.03 9.54 12.22
CA LYS A 50 -14.27 10.58 13.22
C LYS A 50 -15.75 10.68 13.60
N ALA A 51 -16.67 10.52 12.64
CA ALA A 51 -18.10 10.50 12.88
C ALA A 51 -18.54 9.25 13.64
N ALA A 52 -17.89 8.11 13.39
CA ALA A 52 -18.11 6.86 14.13
C ALA A 52 -17.62 6.92 15.59
N LYS A 53 -16.75 7.88 15.95
CA LYS A 53 -16.19 8.03 17.30
C LYS A 53 -17.20 8.56 18.33
N GLY A 54 -18.35 9.08 17.88
CA GLY A 54 -19.42 9.60 18.73
C GLY A 54 -20.78 8.94 18.48
N ASP A 55 -20.79 7.71 17.96
CA ASP A 55 -22.04 7.01 17.68
C ASP A 55 -22.82 6.71 18.98
N PRO A 56 -24.07 7.20 19.14
CA PRO A 56 -24.87 6.95 20.33
C PRO A 56 -25.23 5.45 20.49
N TRP A 57 -25.15 4.67 19.42
CA TRP A 57 -25.45 3.23 19.45
C TRP A 57 -24.23 2.35 19.70
N ALA A 58 -23.03 2.91 19.82
CA ALA A 58 -21.79 2.16 19.91
C ALA A 58 -21.80 1.09 21.02
N ARG A 59 -22.43 1.41 22.17
CA ARG A 59 -22.60 0.46 23.28
C ARG A 59 -23.53 -0.71 22.92
N TYR A 60 -24.60 -0.44 22.18
CA TYR A 60 -25.53 -1.47 21.70
C TYR A 60 -24.93 -2.30 20.57
N GLU A 61 -23.98 -1.77 19.79
CA GLU A 61 -23.28 -2.53 18.74
C GLU A 61 -22.11 -3.36 19.28
N GLN A 62 -21.68 -3.11 20.51
CA GLN A 62 -20.44 -3.67 21.06
C GLN A 62 -20.44 -5.20 21.10
N TRP A 63 -21.59 -5.84 21.35
CA TRP A 63 -21.72 -7.30 21.39
C TRP A 63 -21.28 -7.99 20.10
N ARG A 64 -21.37 -7.30 18.95
CA ARG A 64 -20.97 -7.83 17.63
C ARG A 64 -19.46 -7.98 17.47
N TYR A 65 -18.68 -7.29 18.30
CA TYR A 65 -17.23 -7.19 18.17
C TYR A 65 -16.47 -7.58 19.44
N THR A 66 -17.18 -8.00 20.49
CA THR A 66 -16.59 -8.54 21.73
C THR A 66 -16.60 -10.09 21.74
N GLY A 67 -15.76 -10.67 22.61
CA GLY A 67 -15.69 -12.12 22.83
C GLY A 67 -15.23 -12.92 21.61
N MET A 68 -16.01 -13.94 21.25
CA MET A 68 -15.73 -14.83 20.12
C MET A 68 -15.79 -14.15 18.74
N PHE A 69 -16.36 -12.95 18.63
CA PHE A 69 -16.51 -12.24 17.36
C PHE A 69 -15.41 -11.23 17.06
N THR A 70 -14.40 -11.13 17.93
CA THR A 70 -13.23 -10.26 17.70
C THR A 70 -12.46 -10.69 16.45
N ARG A 71 -11.76 -9.74 15.81
CA ARG A 71 -10.96 -10.02 14.60
C ARG A 71 -9.98 -11.17 14.81
N PHE A 72 -9.29 -11.17 15.94
CA PHE A 72 -8.31 -12.21 16.27
C PHE A 72 -8.96 -13.58 16.45
N GLN A 73 -10.11 -13.66 17.13
CA GLN A 73 -10.75 -14.95 17.37
C GLN A 73 -11.26 -15.62 16.07
N ARG A 74 -11.62 -14.83 15.05
CA ARG A 74 -11.96 -15.34 13.72
C ARG A 74 -10.78 -16.05 13.04
N PHE A 75 -9.56 -15.56 13.26
CA PHE A 75 -8.35 -16.15 12.68
C PHE A 75 -7.82 -17.36 13.44
N LYS A 76 -8.14 -17.52 14.73
CA LYS A 76 -7.67 -18.68 15.51
C LYS A 76 -8.10 -20.04 14.96
N GLY A 77 -9.20 -20.09 14.20
CA GLY A 77 -9.73 -21.31 13.60
C GLY A 77 -9.35 -21.53 12.13
N THR A 78 -8.58 -20.64 11.49
CA THR A 78 -8.38 -20.72 10.03
C THR A 78 -7.43 -21.83 9.62
N PHE A 79 -6.52 -22.27 10.50
CA PHE A 79 -5.59 -23.35 10.23
C PHE A 79 -5.62 -24.41 11.34
N PRO A 80 -6.70 -25.21 11.40
CA PRO A 80 -6.76 -26.30 12.35
C PRO A 80 -5.62 -27.28 12.05
N GLY A 81 -4.78 -27.55 13.06
CA GLY A 81 -3.70 -28.53 12.92
C GLY A 81 -2.40 -28.02 12.30
N LEU A 82 -2.24 -26.73 12.00
CA LEU A 82 -0.97 -26.20 11.45
C LEU A 82 0.22 -26.51 12.36
N GLY A 83 0.07 -26.37 13.68
CA GLY A 83 1.14 -26.70 14.62
C GLY A 83 1.56 -28.18 14.54
N ILE A 84 0.59 -29.10 14.49
CA ILE A 84 0.87 -30.54 14.42
C ILE A 84 1.49 -30.88 13.06
N ALA A 85 0.96 -30.32 11.97
CA ALA A 85 1.49 -30.52 10.62
C ALA A 85 2.94 -30.03 10.52
N THR A 86 3.25 -28.85 11.07
CA THR A 86 4.62 -28.32 11.10
C THR A 86 5.55 -29.22 11.91
N VAL A 87 5.12 -29.71 13.07
CA VAL A 87 5.94 -30.62 13.90
C VAL A 87 6.16 -31.95 13.20
N ALA A 88 5.13 -32.55 12.61
CA ALA A 88 5.25 -33.80 11.86
C ALA A 88 6.17 -33.65 10.65
N PHE A 89 6.02 -32.56 9.90
CA PHE A 89 6.87 -32.25 8.76
C PHE A 89 8.32 -32.05 9.18
N ALA A 90 8.58 -31.28 10.23
CA ALA A 90 9.93 -31.08 10.76
C ALA A 90 10.54 -32.41 11.25
N GLY A 91 9.77 -33.25 11.94
CA GLY A 91 10.21 -34.57 12.37
C GLY A 91 10.56 -35.48 11.20
N TYR A 92 9.76 -35.44 10.13
CA TYR A 92 10.05 -36.16 8.89
C TYR A 92 11.35 -35.67 8.23
N LEU A 93 11.56 -34.35 8.12
CA LEU A 93 12.79 -33.80 7.55
C LEU A 93 14.03 -34.20 8.37
N VAL A 94 13.94 -34.19 9.70
CA VAL A 94 15.04 -34.65 10.57
C VAL A 94 15.29 -36.14 10.38
N TYR A 95 14.23 -36.94 10.27
CA TYR A 95 14.35 -38.37 9.99
C TYR A 95 15.00 -38.63 8.63
N GLU A 96 14.60 -37.90 7.59
CA GLU A 96 15.17 -37.97 6.25
C GLU A 96 16.65 -37.59 6.25
N GLN A 97 17.00 -36.49 6.93
CA GLN A 97 18.37 -35.97 6.95
C GLN A 97 19.33 -36.84 7.77
N MET A 98 18.86 -37.46 8.86
CA MET A 98 19.72 -38.21 9.79
C MET A 98 19.74 -39.71 9.51
N PHE A 99 18.62 -40.32 9.12
CA PHE A 99 18.52 -41.78 9.00
C PHE A 99 18.49 -42.25 7.54
N LEU A 100 17.81 -41.54 6.63
CA LEU A 100 17.73 -41.94 5.22
C LEU A 100 18.95 -41.50 4.40
N GLN A 101 19.62 -40.38 4.74
CA GLN A 101 20.88 -39.99 4.09
C GLN A 101 22.07 -40.86 4.51
N GLU A 102 22.10 -41.39 5.74
CA GLU A 102 23.17 -42.30 6.18
C GLU A 102 23.13 -43.66 5.44
N GLU A 103 21.95 -44.15 5.05
CA GLU A 103 21.80 -45.43 4.31
C GLU A 103 22.17 -45.33 2.81
N HIS A 104 22.08 -44.16 2.17
CA HIS A 104 22.34 -43.99 0.73
C HIS A 104 23.79 -43.63 0.36
N HIS A 105 24.69 -43.48 1.34
CA HIS A 105 26.13 -43.25 1.12
C HIS A 105 26.99 -44.52 1.28
N GLY A 106 26.37 -45.70 1.36
CA GLY A 106 27.07 -46.97 1.59
C GLY A 106 27.36 -47.83 0.35
N GLU A 107 26.63 -47.72 -0.75
CA GLU A 107 26.76 -48.67 -1.88
C GLU A 107 26.56 -48.03 -3.26
N GLU A 108 27.56 -47.25 -3.71
CA GLU A 108 27.82 -47.03 -5.14
C GLU A 108 29.28 -47.38 -5.44
N HIS A 109 29.56 -48.69 -5.53
CA HIS A 109 30.71 -49.24 -6.22
C HIS A 109 30.22 -50.40 -7.08
N HIS A 110 30.16 -50.17 -8.40
CA HIS A 110 30.40 -51.08 -9.55
C HIS A 110 29.56 -50.68 -10.77
#